data_AF-A0A6P8NTU6-F1
#
_entry.id   AF-A0A6P8NTU6-F1
#
_cell.length_a   1.000
_cell.length_b   1.000
_cell.length_c   1.000
_cell.angle_alpha   90.00
_cell.angle_beta   90.00
_cell.angle_gamma   90.00
#
_symmetry.space_group_name_H-M   'P 1'
#
loop_
_entity.id
_entity.type
_entity.pdbx_description
1 polymer ?
#
loop_
_entity_poly.entity_id
_entity_poly.type
_entity_poly.pdbx_seq_one_letter_code
_entity_poly.pdbx_strand_id
1 'polypeptide(L)'
;MTKTKERLPKPNADKQSETERLVTWINKVRRKQSKCRRNRRRDLRIEAVLTCALSKAEDDLRIRRLSTASKWEDLKKQCLKKVNYTNYELYNGEDTENPGSSQQNPQEEESSCPELSSLDDFMSKLAEIKVPLQR
;
A
#
# COMPACT_ATOMS: atom_id res chain seq x y z
N MET A 1 -31.63 -19.90 41.51
CA MET A 1 -30.42 -19.95 40.65
C MET A 1 -30.45 -18.77 39.69
N THR A 2 -29.79 -17.67 40.03
CA THR A 2 -29.72 -16.46 39.19
C THR A 2 -28.44 -16.51 38.36
N LYS A 3 -28.59 -16.61 37.04
CA LYS A 3 -27.47 -16.64 36.08
C LYS A 3 -26.88 -15.23 35.97
N THR A 4 -25.66 -15.04 36.45
CA THR A 4 -24.85 -13.84 36.27
C THR A 4 -24.49 -13.70 34.79
N LYS A 5 -24.91 -12.59 34.17
CA LYS A 5 -24.49 -12.21 32.81
C LYS A 5 -23.02 -11.78 32.87
N GLU A 6 -22.12 -12.56 32.26
CA GLU A 6 -20.77 -12.11 31.94
C GLU A 6 -20.86 -10.87 31.04
N ARG A 7 -20.37 -9.73 31.56
CA ARG A 7 -20.13 -8.56 30.72
C ARG A 7 -18.83 -8.79 29.96
N LEU A 8 -18.96 -8.98 28.65
CA LEU A 8 -17.83 -8.99 27.73
C LEU A 8 -16.99 -7.70 27.91
N PRO A 9 -15.65 -7.77 27.91
CA PRO A 9 -14.79 -6.60 27.94
C PRO A 9 -15.07 -5.73 26.71
N LYS A 10 -15.44 -4.46 26.91
CA LYS A 10 -15.56 -3.50 25.82
C LYS A 10 -14.19 -3.34 25.16
N PRO A 11 -14.05 -3.52 23.84
CA PRO A 11 -12.79 -3.23 23.16
C PRO A 11 -12.50 -1.74 23.31
N ASN A 12 -11.28 -1.42 23.73
CA ASN A 12 -10.80 -0.06 23.97
C ASN A 12 -10.88 0.78 22.68
N ALA A 13 -11.99 1.46 22.46
CA ALA A 13 -12.24 2.33 21.30
C ALA A 13 -11.45 3.66 21.36
N ASP A 14 -10.76 3.94 22.47
CA ASP A 14 -10.15 5.25 22.72
C ASP A 14 -8.67 5.36 22.31
N LYS A 15 -8.05 4.28 21.82
CA LYS A 15 -6.67 4.32 21.33
C LYS A 15 -6.65 4.48 19.82
N GLN A 16 -6.74 5.72 19.36
CA GLN A 16 -6.44 6.05 17.96
C GLN A 16 -5.09 5.42 17.59
N SER A 17 -5.08 4.69 16.48
CA SER A 17 -3.85 4.08 15.98
C SER A 17 -2.82 5.17 15.71
N GLU A 18 -1.55 4.88 15.93
CA GLU A 18 -0.46 5.84 15.68
C GLU A 18 -0.49 6.34 14.23
N THR A 19 -0.89 5.47 13.28
CA THR A 19 -1.08 5.82 11.87
C THR A 19 -2.26 6.76 11.64
N GLU A 20 -3.37 6.60 12.35
CA GLU A 20 -4.53 7.49 12.29
C GLU A 20 -4.19 8.88 12.85
N ARG A 21 -3.43 8.90 13.94
CA ARG A 21 -2.90 10.14 14.51
C ARG A 21 -2.01 10.87 13.50
N LEU A 22 -1.14 10.13 12.82
CA LEU A 22 -0.26 10.68 11.77
C LEU A 22 -1.06 11.24 10.58
N VAL A 23 -2.06 10.50 10.08
CA VAL A 23 -2.95 10.96 9.00
C VAL A 23 -3.72 12.22 9.41
N THR A 24 -4.25 12.24 10.64
CA THR A 24 -4.97 13.41 11.17
C THR A 24 -4.05 14.63 11.26
N TRP A 25 -2.79 14.43 11.67
CA TRP A 25 -1.79 15.47 11.72
C TRP A 25 -1.42 16.00 10.32
N ILE A 26 -1.18 15.12 9.34
CA ILE A 26 -0.91 15.50 7.95
C ILE A 26 -2.05 16.38 7.41
N ASN A 27 -3.30 15.98 7.64
CA ASN A 27 -4.47 16.76 7.23
C ASN A 27 -4.52 18.15 7.89
N LYS A 28 -4.14 18.26 9.17
CA LYS A 28 -4.04 19.56 9.85
C LYS A 28 -2.94 20.44 9.25
N VAL A 29 -1.78 19.87 8.94
CA VAL A 29 -0.66 20.59 8.31
C VAL A 29 -1.03 21.05 6.90
N ARG A 30 -1.65 20.21 6.07
CA ARG A 30 -2.19 20.57 4.74
C ARG A 30 -3.18 21.74 4.83
N ARG A 31 -4.12 21.70 5.77
CA ARG A 31 -5.06 22.81 6.02
C ARG A 31 -4.32 24.10 6.41
N LYS A 32 -3.31 24.01 7.28
CA LYS A 32 -2.51 25.17 7.69
C LYS A 32 -1.70 25.74 6.52
N GLN A 33 -1.06 24.89 5.72
CA GLN A 33 -0.31 25.28 4.54
C GLN A 33 -1.20 25.98 3.51
N SER A 34 -2.41 25.46 3.26
CA SER A 34 -3.39 26.11 2.39
C SER A 34 -3.77 27.52 2.88
N LYS A 35 -3.99 27.68 4.19
CA LYS A 35 -4.24 29.00 4.80
C LYS A 35 -3.04 29.95 4.65
N CYS A 36 -1.82 29.46 4.85
CA CYS A 36 -0.59 30.24 4.66
C CYS A 36 -0.44 30.71 3.20
N ARG A 37 -0.70 29.83 2.23
CA ARG A 37 -0.60 30.15 0.79
C ARG A 37 -1.61 31.21 0.33
N ARG A 38 -2.80 31.24 0.95
CA ARG A 38 -3.85 32.23 0.67
C ARG A 38 -3.58 33.61 1.28
N ASN A 39 -2.64 33.73 2.21
CA ASN A 39 -2.34 35.00 2.86
C ASN A 39 -1.48 35.88 1.94
N ARG A 40 -1.90 37.14 1.74
CA ARG A 40 -1.16 38.13 0.94
C ARG A 40 0.18 38.52 1.56
N ARG A 41 0.31 38.42 2.88
CA ARG A 41 1.57 38.59 3.63
C ARG A 41 2.06 37.23 4.14
N ARG A 42 2.30 36.29 3.22
CA ARG A 42 2.79 34.95 3.57
C ARG A 42 4.23 35.00 4.07
N ASP A 43 4.49 34.29 5.16
CA ASP A 43 5.85 34.04 5.64
C ASP A 43 6.40 32.78 4.94
N LEU A 44 7.39 32.99 4.07
CA LEU A 44 8.03 31.92 3.30
C LEU A 44 8.78 30.93 4.19
N ARG A 45 9.29 31.36 5.35
CA ARG A 45 9.98 30.46 6.29
C ARG A 45 8.99 29.47 6.88
N ILE A 46 7.82 29.96 7.30
CA ILE A 46 6.74 29.11 7.81
C ILE A 46 6.26 28.15 6.72
N GLU A 47 6.10 28.62 5.49
CA GLU A 47 5.68 27.78 4.36
C GLU A 47 6.70 26.66 4.08
N ALA A 48 8.00 26.97 4.08
CA ALA A 48 9.06 25.98 3.92
C ALA A 48 9.06 24.95 5.06
N VAL A 49 8.92 25.39 6.31
CA VAL A 49 8.82 24.50 7.47
C VAL A 49 7.61 23.58 7.36
N LEU A 50 6.43 24.10 7.00
CA LEU A 50 5.22 23.29 6.82
C LEU A 50 5.39 22.27 5.69
N THR A 51 6.05 22.66 4.60
CA THR A 51 6.32 21.76 3.47
C THR A 51 7.27 20.63 3.88
N CYS A 52 8.39 20.96 4.53
CA CYS A 52 9.33 19.96 5.05
C CYS A 52 8.68 19.01 6.06
N ALA A 53 7.89 19.55 7.00
CA ALA A 53 7.19 18.76 8.00
C ALA A 53 6.14 17.82 7.37
N LEU A 54 5.46 18.29 6.33
CA LEU A 54 4.48 17.50 5.57
C LEU A 54 5.15 16.37 4.79
N SER A 55 6.22 16.66 4.05
CA SER A 55 6.97 15.63 3.32
C SER A 55 7.50 14.54 4.25
N LYS A 56 8.12 14.91 5.38
CA LYS A 56 8.62 13.94 6.37
C LYS A 56 7.53 13.04 6.93
N ALA A 57 6.35 13.58 7.22
CA ALA A 57 5.25 12.79 7.76
C ALA A 57 4.60 11.88 6.70
N GLU A 58 4.53 12.32 5.45
CA GLU A 58 4.08 11.49 4.33
C GLU A 58 5.05 10.33 4.07
N ASP A 59 6.35 10.60 4.18
CA ASP A 59 7.40 9.59 4.07
C ASP A 59 7.30 8.55 5.19
N ASP A 60 7.12 8.98 6.45
CA ASP A 60 6.92 8.07 7.59
C ASP A 60 5.67 7.21 7.40
N LEU A 61 4.56 7.81 6.94
CA LEU A 61 3.32 7.06 6.67
C LEU A 61 3.54 6.01 5.58
N ARG A 62 4.27 6.34 4.51
CA ARG A 62 4.58 5.42 3.42
C ARG A 62 5.47 4.28 3.90
N ILE A 63 6.51 4.56 4.68
CA ILE A 63 7.38 3.52 5.28
C ILE A 63 6.56 2.57 6.16
N ARG A 64 5.66 3.10 7.00
CA ARG A 64 4.78 2.28 7.86
C ARG A 64 3.84 1.38 7.05
N ARG A 65 3.26 1.91 5.97
CA ARG A 65 2.42 1.12 5.05
C ARG A 65 3.20 0.00 4.38
N LEU A 66 4.39 0.30 3.84
CA LEU A 66 5.27 -0.69 3.21
C LEU A 66 5.71 -1.77 4.21
N SER A 67 6.09 -1.38 5.42
CA SER A 67 6.44 -2.35 6.48
C SER A 67 5.26 -3.27 6.82
N THR A 68 4.05 -2.72 6.83
CA THR A 68 2.84 -3.52 7.09
C THR A 68 2.58 -4.49 5.94
N ALA A 69 2.68 -4.04 4.69
CA ALA A 69 2.51 -4.88 3.52
C ALA A 69 3.55 -6.01 3.45
N SER A 70 4.82 -5.71 3.68
CA SER A 70 5.90 -6.70 3.74
C SER A 70 5.67 -7.75 4.82
N LYS A 71 5.22 -7.34 6.02
CA LYS A 71 4.84 -8.29 7.09
C LYS A 71 3.71 -9.24 6.66
N TRP A 72 2.70 -8.72 5.95
CA TRP A 72 1.62 -9.56 5.42
C TRP A 72 2.10 -10.52 4.35
N GLU A 73 3.02 -10.09 3.50
CA GLU A 73 3.64 -10.95 2.49
C GLU A 73 4.46 -12.08 3.14
N ASP A 74 5.25 -11.77 4.17
CA ASP A 74 6.02 -12.75 4.92
C ASP A 74 5.13 -13.76 5.63
N LEU A 75 4.03 -13.30 6.26
CA LEU A 75 3.03 -14.17 6.86
C LEU A 75 2.37 -15.08 5.82
N LYS A 76 2.03 -14.55 4.65
CA LYS A 76 1.47 -15.33 3.53
C LYS A 76 2.45 -16.42 3.09
N LYS A 77 3.74 -16.11 2.93
CA LYS A 77 4.80 -17.07 2.59
C LYS A 77 4.94 -18.15 3.66
N GLN A 78 4.89 -17.78 4.94
CA GLN A 78 4.95 -18.74 6.05
C GLN A 78 3.75 -19.69 6.08
N CYS A 79 2.54 -19.18 5.83
CA CYS A 79 1.34 -20.02 5.72
C CYS A 79 1.44 -21.00 4.55
N LEU A 80 1.88 -20.54 3.37
CA LEU A 80 2.07 -21.41 2.20
C LEU A 80 3.14 -22.49 2.44
N LYS A 81 4.26 -22.14 3.10
CA LYS A 81 5.29 -23.12 3.47
C LYS A 81 4.79 -24.18 4.45
N LYS A 82 3.92 -23.82 5.41
CA LYS A 82 3.32 -24.78 6.35
C LYS A 82 2.31 -25.73 5.68
N VAL A 83 1.66 -25.31 4.60
CA VAL A 83 0.69 -26.13 3.85
C VAL A 83 1.38 -27.15 2.94
N ASN A 84 2.62 -26.91 2.53
CA ASN A 84 3.35 -27.76 1.58
C ASN A 84 4.10 -28.97 2.18
N TYR A 85 3.89 -29.33 3.46
CA TYR A 85 4.65 -30.41 4.09
C TYR A 85 3.86 -31.67 4.46
N THR A 86 2.58 -31.80 4.08
CA THR A 86 1.76 -32.94 4.55
C THR A 86 0.79 -33.56 3.55
N ASN A 87 0.81 -33.22 2.24
CA ASN A 87 -0.28 -33.74 1.37
C ASN A 87 0.07 -34.24 -0.04
N TYR A 88 1.33 -34.41 -0.44
CA TYR A 88 1.61 -34.96 -1.79
C TYR A 88 2.80 -35.94 -1.92
N GLU A 89 3.43 -36.39 -0.83
CA GLU A 89 4.55 -37.36 -0.92
C GLU A 89 4.15 -38.84 -0.74
N LEU A 90 2.87 -39.18 -0.83
CA LEU A 90 2.41 -40.57 -0.73
C LEU A 90 1.55 -41.00 -1.92
N TYR A 91 1.94 -40.72 -3.16
CA TYR A 91 1.48 -41.47 -4.35
C TYR A 91 2.32 -41.03 -5.56
N ASN A 92 3.54 -41.54 -5.65
CA ASN A 92 4.25 -41.72 -6.93
C ASN A 92 5.21 -42.90 -6.73
N GLY A 93 4.62 -44.09 -6.64
CA GLY A 93 5.30 -45.33 -6.96
C GLY A 93 5.09 -45.60 -8.45
N GLU A 94 6.19 -45.52 -9.19
CA GLU A 94 6.52 -46.32 -10.37
C GLU A 94 5.89 -45.94 -11.74
N ASP A 95 6.82 -45.76 -12.68
CA ASP A 95 6.77 -45.96 -14.13
C ASP A 95 5.88 -45.07 -15.00
N THR A 96 6.50 -44.17 -15.79
CA THR A 96 6.61 -44.29 -17.26
C THR A 96 7.52 -43.20 -17.82
N GLU A 97 8.45 -43.61 -18.69
CA GLU A 97 9.43 -42.81 -19.42
C GLU A 97 8.80 -41.83 -20.44
N ASN A 98 9.29 -40.58 -20.55
CA ASN A 98 9.52 -39.86 -21.82
C ASN A 98 10.19 -38.46 -21.61
N PRO A 99 11.32 -38.13 -22.28
CA PRO A 99 11.84 -36.75 -22.32
C PRO A 99 11.43 -36.06 -23.63
N GLY A 100 10.48 -35.13 -23.56
CA GLY A 100 10.01 -34.32 -24.68
C GLY A 100 10.06 -32.82 -24.38
N SER A 101 10.93 -32.11 -25.10
CA SER A 101 11.21 -30.67 -25.05
C SER A 101 9.99 -29.74 -25.20
N SER A 102 9.97 -28.64 -24.44
CA SER A 102 10.04 -27.29 -25.02
C SER A 102 10.12 -26.20 -23.95
N GLN A 103 11.20 -25.42 -24.01
CA GLN A 103 11.32 -24.12 -23.38
C GLN A 103 10.29 -23.16 -23.98
N GLN A 104 9.45 -22.55 -23.15
CA GLN A 104 8.99 -21.17 -23.35
C GLN A 104 8.77 -20.52 -21.97
N ASN A 105 9.79 -19.78 -21.50
CA ASN A 105 9.54 -18.53 -20.78
C ASN A 105 9.10 -17.50 -21.83
N PRO A 106 8.15 -16.61 -21.50
CA PRO A 106 8.61 -15.27 -21.14
C PRO A 106 7.77 -14.58 -20.04
N GLN A 107 8.47 -13.76 -19.25
CA GLN A 107 7.97 -12.64 -18.44
C GLN A 107 6.89 -12.98 -17.41
N GLU A 108 7.18 -12.99 -16.11
CA GLU A 108 7.28 -11.72 -15.36
C GLU A 108 6.30 -10.68 -15.90
N GLU A 109 4.99 -10.98 -15.86
CA GLU A 109 4.00 -9.94 -15.64
C GLU A 109 4.26 -9.39 -14.24
N GLU A 110 5.20 -8.44 -14.20
CA GLU A 110 5.42 -7.52 -13.11
C GLU A 110 4.06 -7.12 -12.54
N SER A 111 3.98 -7.15 -11.22
CA SER A 111 2.93 -6.62 -10.38
C SER A 111 2.41 -5.26 -10.87
N SER A 112 1.56 -5.27 -11.89
CA SER A 112 0.91 -4.08 -12.40
C SER A 112 -0.19 -3.78 -11.40
N CYS A 113 0.09 -2.87 -10.46
CA CYS A 113 -0.89 -2.39 -9.52
C CYS A 113 -2.14 -1.98 -10.33
N PRO A 114 -3.32 -2.59 -10.11
CA PRO A 114 -4.52 -2.29 -10.89
C PRO A 114 -5.01 -0.83 -10.71
N GLU A 115 -4.43 -0.10 -9.78
CA GLU A 115 -4.66 1.33 -9.55
C GLU A 115 -3.85 2.22 -10.52
N LEU A 116 -2.74 1.71 -11.06
CA LEU A 116 -1.86 2.42 -12.01
C LEU A 116 -2.26 2.20 -13.47
N SER A 117 -3.03 1.16 -13.79
CA SER A 117 -3.59 0.99 -15.15
C SER A 117 -4.50 2.18 -15.52
N SER A 118 -5.27 2.70 -14.56
CA SER A 118 -6.06 3.93 -14.71
C SER A 118 -5.20 5.16 -15.04
N LEU A 119 -3.96 5.20 -14.54
CA LEU A 119 -3.01 6.27 -14.84
C LEU A 119 -2.42 6.12 -16.24
N ASP A 120 -2.07 4.90 -16.68
CA ASP A 120 -1.58 4.64 -18.03
C ASP A 120 -2.65 4.94 -19.09
N ASP A 121 -3.91 4.59 -18.82
CA ASP A 121 -5.05 4.97 -19.65
C ASP A 121 -5.19 6.49 -19.77
N PHE A 122 -4.96 7.22 -18.67
CA PHE A 122 -4.98 8.68 -18.65
C PHE A 122 -3.81 9.30 -19.42
N MET A 123 -2.60 8.78 -19.23
CA MET A 123 -1.39 9.24 -19.94
C MET A 123 -1.52 8.99 -21.45
N SER A 124 -2.14 7.89 -21.85
CA SER A 124 -2.44 7.58 -23.25
C SER A 124 -3.40 8.60 -23.86
N LYS A 125 -4.45 9.00 -23.14
CA LYS A 125 -5.38 10.06 -23.57
C LYS A 125 -4.70 11.42 -23.71
N LEU A 126 -3.70 11.74 -22.88
CA LEU A 126 -2.93 12.98 -23.01
C LEU A 126 -2.05 13.00 -24.26
N ALA A 127 -1.52 11.86 -24.69
CA ALA A 127 -0.71 11.75 -25.90
C ALA A 127 -1.53 12.05 -27.18
N GLU A 128 -2.84 11.80 -27.17
CA GLU A 128 -3.76 12.13 -28.26
C GLU A 128 -4.03 13.63 -28.37
N ILE A 129 -3.88 14.39 -27.28
CA ILE A 129 -4.03 15.85 -27.26
C ILE A 129 -2.74 16.48 -27.79
N LYS A 130 -2.44 16.24 -29.06
CA LYS A 130 -1.35 16.89 -29.78
C LYS A 130 -1.82 18.29 -30.19
N VAL A 131 -1.76 19.24 -29.27
CA VAL A 131 -2.07 20.64 -29.58
C VAL A 131 -1.05 21.13 -30.61
N PRO A 132 -1.48 21.67 -31.77
CA PRO A 132 -0.55 22.33 -32.67
C PRO A 132 -0.01 23.57 -31.96
N LEU A 133 1.27 23.57 -31.62
CA LEU A 133 1.97 24.77 -31.19
C LEU A 133 2.08 25.69 -32.41
N GLN A 134 1.20 26.69 -32.50
CA GLN A 134 1.44 27.84 -33.38
C GLN A 134 2.61 28.65 -32.79
N ARG A 135 3.70 28.75 -33.54
CA ARG A 135 4.81 29.66 -33.29
C ARG A 135 4.66 30.91 -34.12
#